data_AF-A0A3L6ZQ78-F1
#
_entry.id   AF-A0A3L6ZQ78-F1
#
_cell.length_a   1.000
_cell.length_b   1.000
_cell.length_c   1.000
_cell.angle_alpha   90.00
_cell.angle_beta   90.00
_cell.angle_gamma   90.00
#
_symmetry.space_group_name_H-M   'P 1'
#
loop_
_entity.id
_entity.type
_entity.pdbx_description
1 polymer ?
#
loop_
_entity_poly.entity_id
_entity_poly.type
_entity_poly.pdbx_seq_one_letter_code
_entity_poly.pdbx_strand_id
1 'polypeptide(L)' 'MTFTDASEAAGLDWRTIKAGVQSGAIPTVKFGKRQLIPREAFMRIIAGDSASE' A
#
# COMPACT_ATOMS: atom_id res chain seq x y z
N MET A 1 4.79 1.52 -6.52
CA MET A 1 5.84 1.46 -5.48
C MET A 1 6.05 0.03 -5.01
N THR A 2 7.23 -0.27 -4.45
CA THR A 2 7.53 -1.56 -3.83
C THR A 2 6.98 -1.60 -2.40
N PHE A 3 7.01 -2.76 -1.75
CA PHE A 3 6.59 -2.88 -0.34
C PHE A 3 7.52 -2.12 0.61
N THR A 4 8.81 -2.02 0.29
CA THR A 4 9.78 -1.22 1.06
C THR A 4 9.45 0.27 0.98
N ASP A 5 9.21 0.78 -0.21
CA ASP A 5 8.86 2.19 -0.43
C ASP A 5 7.55 2.56 0.28
N ALA A 6 6.56 1.65 0.25
CA ALA A 6 5.31 1.80 1.00
C ALA A 6 5.50 1.75 2.53
N SER A 7 6.42 0.90 3.01
CA SER A 7 6.80 0.78 4.42
C SER A 7 7.46 2.06 4.93
N GLU A 8 8.38 2.63 4.15
CA GLU A 8 9.02 3.92 4.44
C GLU A 8 8.00 5.07 4.43
N ALA A 9 7.11 5.10 3.42
CA ALA A 9 6.08 6.14 3.32
C ALA A 9 5.05 6.10 4.45
N ALA A 10 4.69 4.91 4.95
CA ALA A 10 3.73 4.75 6.03
C ALA A 10 4.37 4.74 7.43
N GLY A 11 5.70 4.63 7.54
CA GLY A 11 6.39 4.41 8.82
C GLY A 11 6.03 3.08 9.48
N LEU A 12 5.58 2.09 8.71
CA LEU A 12 5.14 0.77 9.18
C LEU A 12 6.13 -0.31 8.74
N ASP A 13 6.23 -1.41 9.48
CA ASP A 13 7.02 -2.56 9.05
C ASP A 13 6.48 -3.19 7.76
N TRP A 14 7.38 -3.67 6.91
CA TRP A 14 7.03 -4.30 5.62
C TRP A 14 6.11 -5.52 5.78
N ARG A 15 6.15 -6.22 6.92
CA ARG A 15 5.24 -7.35 7.20
C ARG A 15 3.82 -6.88 7.41
N THR A 16 3.63 -5.69 8.00
CA THR A 16 2.31 -5.06 8.13
C THR A 16 1.77 -4.68 6.76
N ILE A 17 2.60 -4.10 5.90
CA ILE A 17 2.23 -3.81 4.52
C ILE A 17 1.85 -5.11 3.78
N LYS A 18 2.66 -6.16 3.90
CA LYS A 18 2.39 -7.46 3.29
C LYS A 18 1.09 -8.09 3.81
N ALA A 19 0.84 -8.02 5.12
CA ALA A 19 -0.40 -8.50 5.72
C ALA A 19 -1.61 -7.73 5.19
N GLY A 20 -1.51 -6.40 5.05
CA GLY A 20 -2.56 -5.57 4.45
C GLY A 20 -2.82 -5.89 2.97
N VAL A 21 -1.78 -6.24 2.21
CA VAL A 21 -1.94 -6.74 0.83
C VAL A 21 -2.65 -8.08 0.81
N GLN A 22 -2.30 -8.99 1.72
CA GLN A 22 -2.91 -10.32 1.82
C GLN A 22 -4.37 -10.28 2.29
N SER A 23 -4.71 -9.34 3.17
CA SER A 23 -6.09 -9.12 3.62
C SER A 23 -6.96 -8.37 2.60
N GLY A 24 -6.35 -7.80 1.56
CA GLY A 24 -7.03 -6.96 0.56
C GLY A 24 -7.23 -5.51 0.98
N ALA A 25 -6.75 -5.10 2.16
CA ALA A 25 -6.80 -3.72 2.62
C ALA A 25 -5.88 -2.79 1.80
N ILE A 26 -4.74 -3.31 1.31
CA ILE A 26 -3.80 -2.56 0.47
C ILE A 26 -3.91 -3.06 -0.98
N PRO A 27 -4.29 -2.19 -1.92
CA PRO A 27 -4.42 -2.58 -3.32
C PRO A 27 -3.05 -2.88 -3.91
N THR A 28 -3.02 -3.87 -4.79
CA THR A 28 -1.82 -4.24 -5.52
C THR A 28 -2.12 -4.56 -6.96
N VAL A 29 -1.12 -4.34 -7.81
CA VAL A 29 -1.13 -4.71 -9.22
C VAL A 29 0.01 -5.66 -9.51
N LYS A 30 -0.26 -6.70 -10.31
CA LYS A 30 0.79 -7.57 -10.83
C LYS A 30 1.44 -6.88 -12.02
N PHE A 31 2.75 -6.64 -11.91
CA PHE A 31 3.58 -6.12 -12.99
C PHE A 31 4.62 -7.18 -13.35
N GLY A 32 4.27 -8.02 -14.32
CA GLY A 32 5.03 -9.22 -14.65
C GLY A 32 5.10 -10.19 -13.46
N LYS A 33 6.33 -10.54 -13.05
CA LYS A 33 6.59 -11.42 -11.89
C LYS A 33 6.55 -10.68 -10.54
N ARG A 34 6.43 -9.35 -10.54
CA ARG A 34 6.45 -8.53 -9.32
C ARG A 34 5.06 -8.06 -8.97
N GLN A 35 4.82 -7.85 -7.68
CA GLN A 35 3.62 -7.21 -7.18
C GLN A 35 4.01 -5.81 -6.70
N LEU A 36 3.30 -4.80 -7.19
CA LEU A 36 3.54 -3.41 -6.87
C LEU A 36 2.28 -2.82 -6.22
N ILE A 37 2.49 -1.87 -5.33
CA ILE A 37 1.42 -1.09 -4.75
C ILE A 37 1.23 0.17 -5.63
N PRO A 38 0.02 0.45 -6.13
CA PRO A 38 -0.28 1.71 -6.79
C PRO A 38 -0.13 2.87 -5.82
N ARG A 39 0.68 3.88 -6.19
CA ARG A 39 1.02 5.00 -5.31
C ARG A 39 -0.21 5.79 -4.85
N GLU A 40 -1.05 6.21 -5.78
CA GLU A 40 -2.22 7.04 -5.48
C GLU A 40 -3.21 6.33 -4.56
N ALA A 41 -3.50 5.07 -4.83
CA ALA A 41 -4.42 4.28 -4.01
C ALA A 41 -3.88 4.07 -2.60
N PHE A 42 -2.57 3.80 -2.47
CA PHE A 42 -1.93 3.67 -1.16
C PHE A 42 -1.92 4.99 -0.38
N MET A 43 -1.59 6.10 -1.05
CA MET A 43 -1.60 7.44 -0.45
C MET A 43 -2.98 7.80 0.10
N ARG A 44 -4.06 7.48 -0.61
CA ARG A 44 -5.44 7.68 -0.12
C ARG A 44 -5.73 6.90 1.17
N ILE A 45 -5.23 5.67 1.26
CA ILE A 45 -5.43 4.81 2.43
C ILE A 45 -4.65 5.34 3.64
N ILE A 46 -3.38 5.74 3.45
CA ILE A 46 -2.52 6.19 4.56
C ILE A 46 -2.77 7.64 4.97
N ALA A 47 -3.23 8.49 4.05
CA ALA A 47 -3.62 9.86 4.37
C ALA A 47 -4.84 9.90 5.31
N GLY A 48 -5.54 8.76 5.47
CA GLY A 48 -6.88 8.72 6.02
C GLY A 48 -7.81 9.42 5.04
N ASP A 49 -8.90 8.78 4.66
CA ASP A 49 -9.97 9.42 3.92
C ASP A 49 -10.54 10.61 4.74
N SER A 50 -9.85 11.76 4.67
CA SER A 50 -10.32 13.08 5.13
C SER A 50 -11.00 13.81 3.99
N ALA A 51 -11.34 13.09 2.92
CA ALA A 51 -12.27 13.50 1.88
C ALA A 51 -13.57 12.69 2.03
N SER A 52 -14.05 12.54 3.26
CA SER A 52 -15.47 12.36 3.50
C SER A 52 -16.15 13.71 3.22
N GLU A 53 -17.21 13.67 2.42
CA GLU A 53 -18.06 14.78 1.94
C GLU A 53 -18.31 15.97 2.89
#